data_AF-A0A3Q8W7Z4-F1
#
_entry.id   AF-A0A3Q8W7Z4-F1
#
_cell.length_a   1.000
_cell.length_b   1.000
_cell.length_c   1.000
_cell.angle_alpha   90.00
_cell.angle_beta   90.00
_cell.angle_gamma   90.00
#
_symmetry.space_group_name_H-M   'P 1'
#
loop_
_entity.id
_entity.type
_entity.pdbx_description
1 polymer ?
#
loop_
_entity_poly.entity_id
_entity_poly.type
_entity_poly.pdbx_seq_one_letter_code
_entity_poly.pdbx_strand_id
1 'polypeptide(L)'
;MRYDDEPVFRRSKWGTNRYSYNPHNSVGRALIIITLLFTGTMLILMANRAGPFKPSPTPAPWSPPPYDDSRPSPSLTPPGP
;
A
#
# COMPACT_ATOMS: atom_id res chain seq x y z
N MET A 1 9.04 12.34 -40.28
CA MET A 1 8.49 11.08 -39.71
C MET A 1 7.57 11.48 -38.56
N ARG A 2 6.25 11.47 -38.76
CA ARG A 2 5.25 11.85 -37.73
C ARG A 2 4.56 10.57 -37.24
N TYR A 3 5.25 9.80 -36.43
CA TYR A 3 4.62 8.69 -35.70
C TYR A 3 3.85 9.19 -34.46
N ASP A 4 4.09 10.45 -34.05
CA ASP A 4 3.51 11.06 -32.84
C ASP A 4 2.04 11.47 -32.98
N ASP A 5 1.54 11.59 -34.21
CA ASP A 5 0.17 12.05 -34.49
C ASP A 5 -0.86 10.90 -34.54
N GLU A 6 -0.43 9.64 -34.44
CA GLU A 6 -1.34 8.52 -34.56
C GLU A 6 -2.03 8.23 -33.22
N PRO A 7 -3.37 8.25 -33.12
CA PRO A 7 -4.04 8.12 -31.83
C PRO A 7 -3.89 6.72 -31.22
N VAL A 8 -3.77 6.65 -29.89
CA VAL A 8 -3.68 5.39 -29.12
C VAL A 8 -4.93 4.54 -29.30
N PHE A 9 -6.11 5.20 -29.32
CA PHE A 9 -7.37 4.58 -29.67
C PHE A 9 -7.87 5.14 -31.00
N ARG A 10 -8.07 4.27 -31.98
CA ARG A 10 -8.64 4.64 -33.28
C ARG A 10 -10.15 4.47 -33.22
N ARG A 11 -10.87 5.52 -33.61
CA ARG A 11 -12.31 5.49 -33.75
C ARG A 11 -12.66 5.04 -35.17
N SER A 12 -13.47 3.99 -35.30
CA SER A 12 -13.97 3.58 -36.61
C SER A 12 -14.86 4.68 -37.20
N LYS A 13 -14.56 5.13 -38.43
CA LYS A 13 -15.38 6.12 -39.15
C LYS A 13 -16.54 5.49 -39.92
N TRP A 14 -16.65 4.16 -39.96
CA TRP A 14 -17.68 3.45 -40.70
C TRP A 14 -18.47 2.47 -39.83
N GLY A 15 -19.80 2.59 -39.90
CA GLY A 15 -20.79 1.66 -39.36
C GLY A 15 -20.95 1.65 -37.84
N THR A 16 -19.89 1.36 -37.09
CA THR A 16 -20.01 1.00 -35.66
C THR A 16 -19.47 2.03 -34.69
N ASN A 17 -18.71 3.01 -35.17
CA ASN A 17 -18.18 4.09 -34.34
C ASN A 17 -17.37 3.63 -33.10
N ARG A 18 -16.88 2.38 -33.12
CA ARG A 18 -16.19 1.75 -31.99
C ARG A 18 -14.74 2.23 -31.90
N TYR A 19 -14.22 2.30 -30.68
CA TYR A 19 -12.81 2.52 -30.43
C TYR A 19 -12.06 1.19 -30.44
N SER A 20 -10.97 1.11 -31.19
CA SER A 20 -10.03 -0.01 -31.16
C SER A 20 -8.66 0.48 -30.73
N TYR A 21 -7.93 -0.38 -29.99
CA TYR A 21 -6.55 -0.10 -29.63
C TYR A 21 -5.65 -0.17 -30.87
N ASN A 22 -4.72 0.77 -31.00
CA ASN A 22 -3.71 0.78 -32.05
C ASN A 22 -2.42 0.11 -31.56
N PRO A 23 -2.13 -1.14 -31.95
CA PRO A 23 -0.91 -1.82 -31.52
C PRO A 23 0.38 -1.18 -32.04
N HIS A 24 0.30 -0.33 -33.07
CA HIS A 24 1.45 0.34 -33.67
C HIS A 24 1.79 1.69 -33.01
N ASN A 25 1.00 2.15 -32.04
CA ASN A 25 1.31 3.38 -31.30
C ASN A 25 2.34 3.10 -30.19
N SER A 26 3.50 3.75 -30.28
CA SER A 26 4.61 3.63 -29.32
C SER A 26 4.26 4.12 -27.91
N VAL A 27 3.48 5.19 -27.79
CA VAL A 27 3.00 5.75 -26.51
C VAL A 27 2.06 4.77 -25.80
N GLY A 28 1.08 4.21 -26.51
CA GLY A 28 0.16 3.22 -25.97
C GLY A 28 0.92 1.99 -25.45
N ARG A 29 1.91 1.52 -26.22
CA ARG A 29 2.77 0.42 -25.79
C ARG A 29 3.62 0.79 -24.57
N ALA A 30 4.19 1.98 -24.52
CA ALA A 30 4.95 2.46 -23.37
C ALA A 30 4.08 2.51 -22.10
N LEU A 31 2.86 3.03 -22.20
CA LEU A 31 1.91 3.06 -21.08
C LEU A 31 1.55 1.66 -20.58
N ILE A 32 1.35 0.68 -21.48
CA ILE A 32 1.12 -0.72 -21.08
C ILE A 32 2.33 -1.26 -20.31
N ILE A 33 3.54 -1.07 -20.83
CA ILE A 33 4.78 -1.56 -20.19
C ILE A 33 4.95 -0.93 -18.81
N ILE A 34 4.80 0.39 -18.69
CA ILE A 34 4.91 1.12 -17.43
C ILE A 34 3.87 0.61 -16.43
N THR A 35 2.63 0.41 -16.86
CA THR A 35 1.54 -0.08 -15.99
C THR A 35 1.84 -1.49 -15.47
N LEU A 36 2.34 -2.37 -16.34
CA LEU A 36 2.73 -3.73 -15.97
C LEU A 36 3.90 -3.74 -14.99
N LEU A 37 4.95 -2.93 -15.24
CA LEU A 37 6.08 -2.81 -14.33
C LEU A 37 5.63 -2.26 -12.97
N PHE A 38 4.86 -1.17 -12.96
CA PHE A 38 4.37 -0.57 -11.73
C PHE A 38 3.53 -1.56 -10.90
N THR A 39 2.57 -2.24 -11.55
CA THR A 39 1.69 -3.21 -10.88
C THR A 39 2.49 -4.43 -10.42
N GLY A 40 3.38 -4.96 -11.26
CA GLY A 40 4.25 -6.08 -10.91
C GLY A 40 5.15 -5.76 -9.72
N THR A 41 5.78 -4.58 -9.71
CA THR A 41 6.59 -4.12 -8.57
C THR A 41 5.74 -3.96 -7.32
N MET A 42 4.55 -3.37 -7.40
CA MET A 42 3.63 -3.28 -6.26
C MET A 42 3.28 -4.66 -5.69
N LEU A 43 2.92 -5.63 -6.54
CA LEU A 43 2.61 -6.99 -6.11
C LEU A 43 3.80 -7.66 -5.42
N ILE A 44 5.01 -7.50 -5.95
CA ILE A 44 6.23 -8.02 -5.33
C ILE A 44 6.47 -7.37 -3.96
N LEU A 45 6.30 -6.05 -3.83
CA LEU A 45 6.48 -5.35 -2.56
C LEU A 45 5.43 -5.78 -1.52
N MET A 46 4.18 -5.99 -1.94
CA MET A 46 3.11 -6.49 -1.08
C MET A 46 3.39 -7.92 -0.60
N ALA A 47 3.80 -8.80 -1.51
CA ALA A 47 4.12 -10.19 -1.21
C ALA A 47 5.28 -10.31 -0.21
N ASN A 48 6.29 -9.46 -0.34
CA ASN A 48 7.43 -9.43 0.58
C ASN A 48 7.21 -8.53 1.81
N ARG A 49 6.04 -7.91 1.94
CA ARG A 49 5.68 -6.98 3.03
C ARG A 49 6.76 -5.91 3.24
N ALA A 50 7.21 -5.31 2.14
CA ALA A 50 8.33 -4.37 2.10
C ALA A 50 7.88 -2.94 1.76
N GLY A 51 8.74 -1.97 2.07
CA GLY A 51 8.51 -0.54 1.79
C GLY A 51 7.19 -0.03 2.40
N PRO A 52 6.23 0.47 1.59
CA PRO A 52 4.97 1.00 2.08
C PRO A 52 4.04 -0.06 2.71
N PHE A 53 4.33 -1.35 2.52
CA PHE A 53 3.52 -2.45 3.07
C PHE A 53 4.17 -3.13 4.29
N LYS A 54 5.21 -2.53 4.86
CA LYS A 54 5.87 -3.06 6.06
C LYS A 54 4.86 -3.09 7.23
N PRO A 55 4.75 -4.21 7.97
CA PRO A 55 3.89 -4.25 9.15
C PRO A 55 4.32 -3.18 10.14
N SER A 56 3.35 -2.55 10.79
CA SER A 56 3.63 -1.69 11.94
C SER A 56 4.41 -2.47 12.99
N PRO A 57 5.41 -1.85 13.64
CA PRO A 57 6.13 -2.51 14.71
C PRO A 57 5.14 -2.97 15.77
N THR A 58 5.36 -4.18 16.29
CA THR A 58 4.56 -4.70 17.41
C THR A 58 4.65 -3.71 18.56
N PRO A 59 3.51 -3.25 19.14
CA PRO A 59 3.52 -2.41 20.32
C PRO A 59 4.35 -3.07 21.41
N ALA A 60 5.13 -2.28 22.15
CA ALA A 60 5.87 -2.80 23.29
C ALA A 60 4.90 -3.51 24.25
N PRO A 61 5.31 -4.65 24.85
CA PRO A 61 4.55 -5.26 25.93
C PRO A 61 4.27 -4.19 27.00
N TRP A 62 3.01 -4.09 27.43
CA TRP A 62 2.65 -3.15 28.49
C TRP A 62 3.54 -3.40 29.71
N SER A 63 4.19 -2.34 30.19
CA SER A 63 4.95 -2.35 31.43
C SER A 63 4.13 -1.63 32.50
N PRO A 64 3.88 -2.25 33.67
CA PRO A 64 3.20 -1.56 34.76
C PRO A 64 4.01 -0.32 35.18
N PRO A 65 3.33 0.76 35.62
CA PRO A 65 4.03 1.88 36.24
C PRO A 65 4.82 1.39 37.47
N PRO A 66 5.97 2.01 37.80
CA PRO A 66 6.66 1.73 39.05
C PRO A 66 5.68 1.86 40.22
N TYR A 67 5.63 0.86 41.11
CA TYR A 67 4.88 1.01 42.34
C TYR A 67 5.48 2.18 43.12
N ASP A 68 4.64 3.17 43.43
CA ASP A 68 5.01 4.24 44.34
C ASP A 68 4.84 3.69 45.77
N ASP A 69 5.97 3.33 46.39
CA ASP A 69 6.04 2.83 47.77
C ASP A 69 5.60 3.89 48.81
N SER A 70 5.20 5.09 48.37
CA SER A 70 4.69 6.17 49.22
C SER A 70 3.29 5.91 49.81
N ARG A 71 2.60 4.82 49.42
CA ARG A 71 1.29 4.48 50.00
C ARG A 71 1.49 3.90 51.41
N PRO A 72 0.92 4.51 52.47
CA PRO A 72 1.00 3.94 53.80
C PRO A 72 0.37 2.55 53.80
N SER A 73 1.12 1.54 54.24
CA SER A 73 0.58 0.22 54.52
C SER A 73 -0.57 0.36 55.52
N PRO A 74 -1.76 -0.20 55.27
CA PRO A 74 -2.77 -0.30 56.31
C PRO A 74 -2.17 -1.11 57.45
N SER A 75 -2.00 -0.47 58.61
CA SER A 75 -1.50 -1.10 59.82
C SER A 75 -2.37 -2.32 60.13
N LEU A 76 -1.80 -3.52 59.98
CA LEU A 76 -2.34 -4.76 60.51
C LEU A 76 -2.23 -4.69 62.04
N THR A 77 -3.18 -4.01 62.68
CA THR A 77 -3.35 -4.12 64.13
C THR A 77 -4.11 -5.43 64.38
N PRO A 78 -3.50 -6.46 65.00
CA PRO A 78 -4.26 -7.64 65.40
C PRO A 78 -5.25 -7.22 66.49
N PRO A 79 -6.50 -7.72 66.50
CA PRO A 79 -7.33 -7.59 67.69
C PRO A 79 -6.62 -8.32 68.84
N GLY A 80 -6.33 -7.58 69.91
CA GLY A 80 -5.79 -8.13 71.16
C GLY A 80 -6.77 -9.08 71.87
N PRO A 81 -6.29 -9.81 72.89
CA PRO A 81 -6.92 -11.00 73.45
C PRO A 81 -8.31 -10.77 74.07
#